data_AF-A0A3C0QPG2-F1
#
_entry.id   AF-A0A3C0QPG2-F1
#
_cell.length_a   1.000
_cell.length_b   1.000
_cell.length_c   1.000
_cell.angle_alpha   90.00
_cell.angle_beta   90.00
_cell.angle_gamma   90.00
#
_symmetry.space_group_name_H-M   'P 1'
#
loop_
_entity.id
_entity.type
_entity.pdbx_description
1 polymer ?
#
loop_
_entity_poly.entity_id
_entity_poly.type
_entity_poly.pdbx_seq_one_letter_code
_entity_poly.pdbx_strand_id
1 'polypeptide(L)' 'MFGESFHQDVIRFRIDFAKYLLLTTSYSPSVIGFECGYRDEKYFFRQFRQVTGTTPSSYRNGEFGNKDQSV' A
#
# COMPACT_ATOMS: atom_id res chain seq x y z
N MET A 1 -18.36 0.88 19.80
CA MET A 1 -19.02 0.92 18.47
C MET A 1 -17.96 0.48 17.48
N PHE A 2 -18.12 -0.69 16.83
CA PHE A 2 -17.13 -1.20 15.87
C PHE A 2 -17.16 -0.30 14.63
N GLY A 3 -16.38 0.78 14.68
CA GLY A 3 -16.43 1.90 13.73
C GLY A 3 -15.74 1.62 12.40
N GLU A 4 -15.14 0.43 12.26
CA GLU A 4 -14.54 0.00 11.02
C GLU A 4 -15.15 -1.32 10.59
N SER A 5 -15.55 -1.35 9.32
CA SER A 5 -16.08 -2.55 8.69
C SER A 5 -14.98 -3.60 8.64
N PHE A 6 -15.32 -4.88 8.84
CA PHE A 6 -14.42 -6.02 8.63
C PHE A 6 -13.59 -5.91 7.34
N HIS A 7 -14.18 -5.32 6.30
CA HIS A 7 -13.50 -5.06 5.03
C HIS A 7 -12.30 -4.10 5.16
N GLN A 8 -12.39 -3.07 6.00
CA GLN A 8 -11.30 -2.13 6.26
C GLN A 8 -10.15 -2.79 7.03
N ASP A 9 -10.44 -3.69 7.96
CA ASP A 9 -9.42 -4.46 8.68
C ASP A 9 -8.63 -5.36 7.71
N VAL A 10 -9.32 -6.05 6.80
CA VAL A 10 -8.68 -6.86 5.77
C VAL A 10 -7.80 -6.00 4.86
N ILE A 11 -8.26 -4.81 4.46
CA ILE A 11 -7.45 -3.88 3.67
C ILE A 11 -6.19 -3.49 4.44
N ARG A 12 -6.32 -3.08 5.70
CA ARG A 12 -5.17 -2.67 6.53
C ARG A 12 -4.14 -3.78 6.67
N PHE A 13 -4.58 -4.99 6.97
CA PHE A 13 -3.70 -6.15 7.08
C PHE A 13 -2.92 -6.40 5.79
N ARG A 14 -3.59 -6.35 4.63
CA ARG A 14 -2.94 -6.52 3.32
C ARG A 14 -1.93 -5.41 3.04
N ILE A 15 -2.26 -4.16 3.38
CA ILE A 15 -1.35 -3.03 3.17
C ILE A 15 -0.15 -3.12 4.11
N ASP A 16 -0.32 -3.51 5.37
CA ASP A 16 0.79 -3.67 6.31
C ASP A 16 1.73 -4.81 5.89
N PHE A 17 1.19 -5.91 5.36
CA PHE A 17 2.01 -6.95 4.75
C PHE A 17 2.74 -6.44 3.50
N ALA A 18 2.10 -5.64 2.65
CA ALA A 18 2.74 -5.03 1.49
C ALA A 18 3.90 -4.11 1.89
N LYS A 19 3.74 -3.28 2.94
CA LYS A 19 4.82 -2.43 3.48
C LYS A 19 6.02 -3.27 3.92
N TYR A 20 5.77 -4.37 4.63
CA TYR A 20 6.83 -5.29 5.03
C TYR A 20 7.60 -5.83 3.82
N LEU A 21 6.90 -6.37 2.81
CA LEU A 21 7.52 -6.90 1.61
C LEU A 21 8.27 -5.85 0.80
N LEU A 22 7.78 -4.60 0.76
CA LEU A 22 8.45 -3.49 0.08
C LEU A 22 9.81 -3.15 0.68
N LEU A 23 9.97 -3.35 2.01
CA LEU A 23 11.18 -3.05 2.76
C LEU A 23 12.13 -4.24 2.88
N THR A 24 11.62 -5.47 2.88
CA THR A 24 12.42 -6.68 3.11
C THR A 24 12.77 -7.46 1.84
N THR A 25 12.17 -7.12 0.70
CA THR A 25 12.38 -7.82 -0.58
C THR A 25 12.65 -6.86 -1.75
N SER A 26 13.22 -7.41 -2.82
CA SER A 26 13.43 -6.69 -4.09
C SER A 26 12.32 -6.92 -5.12
N TYR A 27 11.20 -7.55 -4.75
CA TYR A 27 10.08 -7.83 -5.68
C TYR A 27 9.48 -6.56 -6.26
N SER A 28 8.97 -6.61 -7.49
CA SER A 28 8.27 -5.44 -8.03
C SER A 28 7.00 -5.15 -7.22
N PRO A 29 6.56 -3.88 -7.12
CA PRO A 29 5.30 -3.55 -6.46
C PRO A 29 4.09 -4.32 -7.01
N SER A 30 4.08 -4.65 -8.29
CA SER A 30 3.04 -5.46 -8.95
C SER A 30 2.97 -6.88 -8.37
N VAL A 31 4.14 -7.53 -8.22
CA VAL A 31 4.25 -8.87 -7.60
C VAL A 31 3.82 -8.81 -6.14
N ILE A 32 4.24 -7.80 -5.39
CA ILE A 32 3.84 -7.62 -3.99
C ILE A 32 2.33 -7.46 -3.86
N GLY A 33 1.68 -6.73 -4.78
CA GLY A 33 0.22 -6.62 -4.82
C GLY A 33 -0.45 -7.99 -4.95
N PHE A 34 0.07 -8.86 -5.82
CA PHE A 34 -0.42 -10.22 -5.98
C PHE A 34 -0.24 -11.07 -4.71
N GLU A 35 0.95 -11.02 -4.09
CA GLU A 35 1.24 -11.71 -2.81
C GLU A 35 0.32 -11.23 -1.67
N CYS A 36 -0.11 -9.97 -1.71
CA CYS A 36 -1.06 -9.40 -0.74
C CYS A 36 -2.53 -9.69 -1.08
N GLY A 37 -2.80 -10.56 -2.07
CA GLY A 37 -4.14 -11.01 -2.43
C GLY A 37 -4.91 -10.03 -3.33
N TYR A 38 -4.23 -9.13 -4.04
CA TYR A 38 -4.82 -8.29 -5.08
C TYR A 38 -4.61 -8.89 -6.47
N ARG A 39 -5.68 -8.98 -7.25
CA ARG A 39 -5.63 -9.46 -8.64
C ARG A 39 -5.33 -8.35 -9.65
N ASP A 40 -5.58 -7.10 -9.25
CA ASP A 40 -5.42 -5.91 -10.07
C ASP A 40 -4.41 -4.98 -9.41
N GLU A 41 -3.31 -4.72 -10.11
CA GLU A 41 -2.22 -3.86 -9.68
C GLU A 41 -2.67 -2.41 -9.49
N LYS A 42 -3.49 -1.87 -10.41
CA LYS A 42 -4.00 -0.49 -10.32
C LYS A 42 -4.88 -0.31 -9.10
N TYR A 43 -5.68 -1.34 -8.78
CA TYR A 43 -6.49 -1.35 -7.56
C TYR A 43 -5.60 -1.39 -6.30
N PHE A 44 -4.59 -2.26 -6.28
CA PHE A 44 -3.60 -2.31 -5.20
C PHE A 44 -2.92 -0.95 -4.99
N PHE A 45 -2.40 -0.32 -6.05
CA PHE A 45 -1.71 0.98 -5.94
C PHE A 45 -2.63 2.07 -5.40
N ARG A 46 -3.89 2.10 -5.83
CA ARG A 46 -4.88 3.05 -5.34
C ARG A 46 -5.16 2.82 -3.85
N GLN A 47 -5.40 1.58 -3.44
CA GLN A 47 -5.65 1.24 -2.03
C GLN A 47 -4.42 1.53 -1.16
N PHE A 48 -3.23 1.16 -1.61
CA PHE A 48 -1.99 1.44 -0.92
C PHE A 48 -1.78 2.94 -0.71
N ARG A 49 -1.99 3.76 -1.74
CA ARG A 49 -1.92 5.22 -1.61
C ARG A 49 -3.00 5.79 -0.69
N GLN A 50 -4.22 5.27 -0.75
CA GLN A 50 -5.31 5.71 0.13
C GLN A 50 -5.00 5.45 1.61
N VAL A 51 -4.34 4.33 1.92
CA VAL A 51 -4.03 3.93 3.30
C VAL A 51 -2.71 4.54 3.80
N THR A 52 -1.70 4.67 2.93
CA THR A 52 -0.34 5.09 3.33
C THR A 52 0.01 6.54 2.97
N GLY A 53 -0.78 7.19 2.12
CA GLY A 53 -0.52 8.53 1.58
C GLY A 53 0.46 8.57 0.41
N THR A 54 1.10 7.46 0.04
CA THR A 54 2.12 7.44 -1.04
C THR A 54 2.02 6.21 -1.93
N THR A 55 2.77 6.18 -3.03
CA THR A 55 2.83 5.00 -3.91
C THR A 55 3.73 3.91 -3.32
N PRO A 56 3.54 2.63 -3.65
CA PRO A 56 4.44 1.55 -3.21
C PRO A 56 5.91 1.78 -3.59
N SER A 57 6.17 2.33 -4.78
CA SER A 57 7.54 2.63 -5.24
C SER A 57 8.18 3.73 -4.42
N SER A 58 7.47 4.85 -4.22
CA SER A 58 7.92 5.91 -3.32
C SER A 58 8.07 5.41 -1.89
N TYR A 59 7.23 4.45 -1.47
CA TYR A 59 7.35 3.81 -0.16
C TYR A 59 8.68 3.08 -0.01
N ARG A 60 9.03 2.24 -0.98
CA ARG A 60 10.34 1.56 -0.98
C ARG A 60 11.52 2.53 -0.97
N ASN A 61 11.42 3.63 -1.71
CA ASN A 61 12.51 4.60 -1.86
C ASN A 61 12.65 5.55 -0.65
N GLY A 62 11.78 5.47 0.35
CA GLY A 62 11.83 6.37 1.51
C GLY A 62 11.30 7.78 1.23
N GLU A 63 10.56 7.99 0.12
CA GLU A 63 10.03 9.29 -0.30
C GLU A 63 8.75 9.70 0.46
N PHE A 64 8.68 9.40 1.74
CA PHE A 64 7.55 9.69 2.61
C PHE A 64 7.56 11.16 3.05
N GLY A 65 6.65 11.97 2.52
CA GLY A 65 6.36 13.30 3.09
C GLY A 65 6.77 14.52 2.28
N ASN A 66 6.91 14.45 0.95
CA ASN A 66 7.33 15.62 0.14
C ASN A 66 6.52 15.92 -1.12
N LYS A 67 5.25 15.49 -1.22
CA LYS A 67 4.39 15.91 -2.35
C LYS A 67 2.95 16.15 -1.90
N ASP A 68 2.74 17.29 -1.24
CA ASP A 68 1.54 18.14 -1.37
C ASP A 68 1.78 19.51 -0.69
N GLN A 69 2.62 20.34 -1.32
CA GLN A 69 2.48 21.80 -1.34
C GLN A 69 2.64 22.22 -2.81
N SER A 70 1.60 22.01 -3.61
CA SER A 70 1.52 22.59 -4.95
C SER A 70 0.05 22.74 -5.36
N VAL A 71 -0.45 23.95 -5.08
CA VAL A 71 -1.59 24.69 -5.66
C VAL A 71 -3.01 24.22 -5.33
#